data_AF-A0AAE1I157-F1
#
_entry.id   AF-A0AAE1I157-F1
#
_cell.length_a   1.000
_cell.length_b   1.000
_cell.length_c   1.000
_cell.angle_alpha   90.00
_cell.angle_beta   90.00
_cell.angle_gamma   90.00
#
_symmetry.space_group_name_H-M   'P 1'
#
loop_
_entity.id
_entity.type
_entity.pdbx_description
1 polymer ?
#
loop_
_entity_poly.entity_id
_entity_poly.type
_entity_poly.pdbx_seq_one_letter_code
_entity_poly.pdbx_strand_id
1 'polypeptide(L)'
;MKRVRINGFVYIKVGSALATLEQFSRSPAIPPCLQVGEGGSGSLRILSCILESVKWSVGATYFFGMWLLILTLLLVMETQYAQLSARLRMARGLREVATCAEWLAELLQLESDMRDVFFDGVLHMLLGALLVPLINTYQLMFGPRTMFSGLTLSTLPLVYGSMSLLGDRLSVGCDQVRFAAYSGPWDEEAPPVRRLRIQIMQSCSRRAPFAVRGLGGFTRAGAYQVIKTWYQYLNLLISTVT
;
A
#
# COMPACT_ATOMS: atom_id res chain seq x y z
N MET A 1 -36.62 1.62 2.16
CA MET A 1 -35.18 1.45 2.44
C MET A 1 -34.65 2.70 3.13
N LYS A 2 -34.42 2.65 4.45
CA LYS A 2 -33.82 3.74 5.23
C LYS A 2 -32.30 3.67 5.07
N ARG A 3 -31.68 4.70 4.49
CA ARG A 3 -30.21 4.87 4.54
C ARG A 3 -29.85 5.38 5.92
N VAL A 4 -29.26 4.52 6.74
CA VAL A 4 -28.58 4.94 7.98
C VAL A 4 -27.24 5.53 7.55
N ARG A 5 -27.10 6.84 7.72
CA ARG A 5 -25.88 7.59 7.41
C ARG A 5 -25.03 7.59 8.68
N ILE A 6 -23.96 6.80 8.72
CA ILE A 6 -22.98 6.83 9.82
C ILE A 6 -22.05 8.03 9.56
N ASN A 7 -22.36 9.16 10.21
CA ASN A 7 -21.46 10.30 10.30
C ASN A 7 -20.38 9.97 11.33
N GLY A 8 -19.14 9.83 10.89
CA GLY A 8 -18.03 9.59 11.81
C GLY A 8 -16.69 9.31 11.16
N PHE A 9 -16.35 9.97 10.05
CA PHE A 9 -14.97 10.01 9.58
C PHE A 9 -14.48 11.45 9.55
N VAL A 10 -13.47 11.70 10.39
CA VAL A 10 -12.72 12.94 10.44
C VAL A 10 -11.97 13.05 9.11
N TYR A 11 -12.42 13.95 8.24
CA TYR A 11 -11.64 14.40 7.09
C TYR A 11 -10.40 15.13 7.62
N ILE A 12 -9.26 14.43 7.74
CA ILE A 12 -7.98 15.10 7.85
C ILE A 12 -7.75 15.77 6.49
N LYS A 13 -7.84 17.09 6.47
CA LYS A 13 -7.72 17.93 5.29
C LYS A 13 -6.33 17.71 4.65
N VAL A 14 -6.27 16.94 3.56
CA VAL A 14 -5.07 16.61 2.77
C VAL A 14 -4.32 17.86 2.24
N GLY A 15 -4.93 19.05 2.35
CA GLY A 15 -4.29 20.32 2.04
C GLY A 15 -3.00 20.63 2.83
N SER A 16 -2.77 20.03 4.01
CA SER A 16 -1.51 20.23 4.73
C SER A 16 -0.34 19.44 4.14
N ALA A 17 -0.58 18.26 3.57
CA ALA A 17 0.47 17.43 2.97
C ALA A 17 0.99 18.04 1.66
N LEU A 18 0.08 18.59 0.83
CA LEU A 18 0.42 19.30 -0.40
C LEU A 18 1.20 20.61 -0.14
N ALA A 19 0.83 21.36 0.90
CA ALA A 19 1.60 22.54 1.33
C ALA A 19 3.01 22.18 1.83
N THR A 20 3.18 20.99 2.42
CA THR A 20 4.48 20.49 2.89
C THR A 20 5.36 20.04 1.72
N LEU A 21 4.78 19.49 0.65
CA LEU A 21 5.49 19.07 -0.56
C LEU A 21 5.88 20.25 -1.48
N GLU A 22 5.05 21.28 -1.60
CA GLU A 22 5.45 22.54 -2.27
C GLU A 22 6.57 23.27 -1.54
N GLN A 23 6.61 23.18 -0.20
CA GLN A 23 7.78 23.64 0.57
C GLN A 23 9.03 22.79 0.32
N PHE A 24 8.86 21.50 0.05
CA PHE A 24 9.96 20.58 -0.27
C PHE A 24 10.57 20.84 -1.66
N SER A 25 9.78 21.25 -2.66
CA SER A 25 10.28 21.50 -4.02
C SER A 25 10.99 22.85 -4.20
N ARG A 26 10.77 23.81 -3.29
CA ARG A 26 11.44 25.13 -3.31
C ARG A 26 12.78 25.17 -2.57
N SER A 27 13.18 24.08 -1.92
CA SER A 27 14.48 24.02 -1.22
C SER A 27 15.52 23.43 -2.17
N PRO A 28 16.55 24.18 -2.61
CA PRO A 28 17.61 23.63 -3.43
C PRO A 28 18.28 22.45 -2.69
N ALA A 29 18.33 21.32 -3.38
CA ALA A 29 18.84 20.05 -2.90
C ALA A 29 20.37 20.08 -2.79
N ILE A 30 20.90 20.67 -1.71
CA ILE A 30 22.17 20.29 -1.07
C ILE A 30 22.01 20.66 0.41
N PRO A 31 22.21 19.74 1.37
CA PRO A 31 22.24 20.12 2.77
C PRO A 31 23.45 21.06 3.01
N PRO A 32 23.25 22.27 3.57
CA PRO A 32 24.31 23.28 3.72
C PRO A 32 25.41 22.89 4.70
N CYS A 33 25.33 21.71 5.32
CA CYS A 33 26.35 21.18 6.21
C CYS A 33 27.66 20.75 5.51
N LEU A 34 27.73 20.81 4.17
CA LEU A 34 28.93 20.45 3.40
C LEU A 34 29.62 21.61 2.66
N GLN A 35 29.10 22.85 2.73
CA GLN A 35 29.84 24.02 2.24
C GLN A 35 30.62 24.66 3.38
N VAL A 36 31.91 24.31 3.47
CA VAL A 36 32.90 24.89 4.37
C VAL A 36 33.20 26.32 3.91
N GLY A 37 32.33 27.26 4.28
CA GLY A 37 32.58 28.70 4.24
C GLY A 37 32.84 29.20 5.66
N GLU A 38 34.10 29.54 5.93
CA GLU A 38 34.59 30.12 7.18
C GLU A 38 33.90 31.47 7.45
N GLY A 39 33.36 31.68 8.66
CA GLY A 39 33.01 33.03 9.14
C GLY A 39 31.56 33.31 9.57
N GLY A 40 30.66 32.32 9.64
CA GLY A 40 29.25 32.54 10.05
C GLY A 40 28.85 31.79 11.32
N SER A 41 28.41 32.53 12.35
CA SER A 41 27.88 32.11 13.68
C SER A 41 27.39 30.65 13.77
N GLY A 42 28.17 29.80 14.44
CA GLY A 42 27.95 28.35 14.53
C GLY A 42 26.66 27.89 15.23
N SER A 43 26.01 28.77 16.01
CA SER A 43 24.80 28.41 16.76
C SER A 43 23.57 28.26 15.86
N LEU A 44 23.46 29.07 14.79
CA LEU A 44 22.33 29.00 13.84
C LEU A 44 22.42 27.77 12.93
N ARG A 45 23.63 27.28 12.63
CA ARG A 45 23.85 26.08 11.80
C ARG A 45 23.50 24.78 12.52
N ILE A 46 23.75 24.70 13.82
CA ILE A 46 23.37 23.54 14.64
C ILE A 46 21.85 23.44 14.73
N LEU A 47 21.16 24.57 14.94
CA LEU A 47 19.71 24.61 15.03
C LEU A 47 19.04 24.19 13.71
N SER A 48 19.57 24.62 12.55
CA SER A 48 19.05 24.20 11.24
C SER A 48 19.23 22.70 11.00
N CYS A 49 20.40 22.13 11.35
CA CYS A 49 20.65 20.68 11.24
C CYS A 49 19.72 19.86 12.15
N ILE A 50 19.45 20.32 13.37
CA ILE A 50 18.53 19.65 14.30
C ILE A 50 17.09 19.72 13.76
N LEU A 51 16.64 20.88 13.29
CA LEU A 51 15.29 21.04 12.72
C LEU A 51 15.10 20.21 11.46
N GLU A 52 16.10 20.11 10.59
CA GLU A 52 16.07 19.21 9.44
C GLU A 52 15.99 17.75 9.90
N SER A 53 16.85 17.32 10.82
CA SER A 53 16.84 15.95 11.34
C SER A 53 15.50 15.56 11.98
N VAL A 54 14.84 16.48 12.70
CA VAL A 54 13.52 16.28 13.28
C VAL A 54 12.44 16.20 12.18
N LYS A 55 12.51 17.02 11.13
CA LYS A 55 11.57 16.92 10.00
C LYS A 55 11.67 15.56 9.30
N TRP A 56 12.89 15.06 9.10
CA TRP A 56 13.13 13.75 8.49
C TRP A 56 12.65 12.60 9.37
N SER A 57 12.83 12.67 10.70
CA SER A 57 12.35 11.62 11.62
C SER A 57 10.82 11.57 11.68
N VAL A 58 10.17 12.73 11.67
CA VAL A 58 8.71 12.85 11.61
C VAL A 58 8.17 12.32 10.28
N GLY A 59 8.79 12.67 9.15
CA GLY A 59 8.40 12.14 7.84
C GLY A 59 8.55 10.62 7.73
N ALA A 60 9.66 10.07 8.22
CA ALA A 60 9.90 8.62 8.21
C ALA A 60 8.90 7.87 9.10
N THR A 61 8.60 8.38 10.29
CA THR A 61 7.60 7.76 11.19
C THR A 61 6.20 7.76 10.58
N TYR A 62 5.78 8.84 9.93
CA TYR A 62 4.51 8.85 9.18
C TYR A 62 4.50 7.86 8.02
N PHE A 63 5.60 7.80 7.25
CA PHE A 63 5.74 6.87 6.13
C PHE A 63 5.60 5.41 6.57
N PHE A 64 6.41 4.98 7.55
CA PHE A 64 6.36 3.61 8.05
C PHE A 64 5.06 3.32 8.81
N GLY A 65 4.50 4.32 9.52
CA GLY A 65 3.21 4.20 10.20
C GLY A 65 2.06 3.94 9.21
N MET A 66 1.98 4.71 8.12
CA MET A 66 0.98 4.48 7.07
C MET A 66 1.18 3.15 6.36
N TRP A 67 2.42 2.78 6.05
CA TRP A 67 2.72 1.49 5.44
C TRP A 67 2.28 0.32 6.33
N LEU A 68 2.63 0.34 7.62
CA LEU A 68 2.22 -0.70 8.58
C LEU A 68 0.70 -0.77 8.77
N LEU A 69 0.03 0.40 8.80
CA LEU A 69 -1.43 0.47 8.88
C LEU A 69 -2.05 -0.23 7.66
N ILE A 70 -1.57 0.06 6.45
CA ILE A 70 -2.07 -0.59 5.23
C ILE A 70 -1.82 -2.08 5.25
N LEU A 71 -0.61 -2.52 5.62
CA LEU A 71 -0.32 -3.96 5.73
C LEU A 71 -1.24 -4.67 6.72
N THR A 72 -1.52 -4.03 7.85
CA THR A 72 -2.41 -4.59 8.88
C THR A 72 -3.84 -4.69 8.37
N LEU A 73 -4.35 -3.66 7.68
CA LEU A 73 -5.68 -3.70 7.08
C LEU A 73 -5.80 -4.78 6.00
N LEU A 74 -4.79 -4.90 5.12
CA LEU A 74 -4.76 -5.95 4.09
C LEU A 74 -4.72 -7.35 4.71
N LEU A 75 -3.96 -7.54 5.79
CA LEU A 75 -3.89 -8.81 6.51
C LEU A 75 -5.21 -9.13 7.21
N VAL A 76 -5.87 -8.15 7.82
CA VAL A 76 -7.22 -8.32 8.38
C VAL A 76 -8.18 -8.75 7.28
N MET A 77 -8.21 -8.05 6.14
CA MET A 77 -9.06 -8.44 5.01
C MET A 77 -8.79 -9.87 4.51
N GLU A 78 -7.53 -10.29 4.41
CA GLU A 78 -7.14 -11.66 4.05
C GLU A 78 -7.81 -12.67 5.00
N THR A 79 -7.71 -12.44 6.32
CA THR A 79 -8.33 -13.34 7.32
C THR A 79 -9.86 -13.37 7.20
N GLN A 80 -10.49 -12.24 6.88
CA GLN A 80 -11.95 -12.17 6.71
C GLN A 80 -12.40 -12.98 5.49
N TYR A 81 -11.69 -12.89 4.36
CA TYR A 81 -11.96 -13.71 3.17
C TYR A 81 -11.82 -15.21 3.47
N ALA A 82 -10.77 -15.60 4.19
CA ALA A 82 -10.56 -16.99 4.59
C ALA A 82 -11.72 -17.51 5.47
N GLN A 83 -12.13 -16.74 6.49
CA GLN A 83 -13.26 -17.09 7.36
C GLN A 83 -14.58 -17.18 6.60
N LEU A 84 -14.84 -16.21 5.71
CA LEU A 84 -16.04 -16.21 4.86
C LEU A 84 -16.08 -17.45 3.97
N SER A 85 -14.96 -17.82 3.35
CA SER A 85 -14.87 -19.02 2.51
C SER A 85 -15.19 -20.30 3.30
N ALA A 86 -14.69 -20.40 4.53
CA ALA A 86 -14.96 -21.54 5.41
C ALA A 86 -16.44 -21.62 5.80
N ARG A 87 -17.06 -20.48 6.18
CA ARG A 87 -18.49 -20.44 6.51
C ARG A 87 -19.36 -20.77 5.31
N LEU A 88 -19.01 -20.29 4.12
CA LEU A 88 -19.77 -20.53 2.90
C LEU A 88 -19.79 -22.00 2.47
N ARG A 89 -18.74 -22.77 2.78
CA ARG A 89 -18.70 -24.22 2.57
C ARG A 89 -19.64 -24.98 3.51
N MET A 90 -19.82 -24.47 4.74
CA MET A 90 -20.69 -25.09 5.74
C MET A 90 -22.15 -24.65 5.62
N ALA A 91 -22.41 -23.51 4.97
CA ALA A 91 -23.74 -22.96 4.79
C ALA A 91 -24.59 -23.86 3.87
N ARG A 92 -25.75 -24.30 4.38
CA ARG A 92 -26.75 -25.10 3.65
C ARG A 92 -28.07 -24.36 3.51
N GLY A 93 -28.38 -23.46 4.43
CA GLY A 93 -29.65 -22.73 4.46
C GLY A 93 -29.61 -21.38 3.74
N LEU A 94 -30.75 -20.95 3.19
CA LEU A 94 -30.89 -19.62 2.56
C LEU A 94 -30.42 -18.48 3.47
N ARG A 95 -30.76 -18.54 4.76
CA ARG A 95 -30.39 -17.52 5.75
C ARG A 95 -28.87 -17.44 5.94
N GLU A 96 -28.19 -18.59 5.98
CA GLU A 96 -26.74 -18.65 6.20
C GLU A 96 -25.98 -18.11 4.99
N VAL A 97 -26.40 -18.51 3.78
CA VAL A 97 -25.81 -17.99 2.54
C VAL A 97 -26.10 -16.49 2.39
N ALA A 98 -27.31 -16.03 2.76
CA ALA A 98 -27.65 -14.61 2.76
C ALA A 98 -26.75 -13.80 3.70
N THR A 99 -26.52 -14.27 4.93
CA THR A 99 -25.57 -13.62 5.86
C THR A 99 -24.15 -13.60 5.30
N CYS A 100 -23.71 -14.65 4.59
CA CYS A 100 -22.41 -14.65 3.92
C CYS A 100 -22.36 -13.62 2.78
N ALA A 101 -23.44 -13.43 2.01
CA ALA A 101 -23.51 -12.41 0.98
C ALA A 101 -23.51 -10.99 1.55
N GLU A 102 -24.22 -10.75 2.66
CA GLU A 102 -24.19 -9.47 3.37
C GLU A 102 -22.77 -9.15 3.85
N TRP A 103 -22.09 -10.11 4.48
CA TRP A 103 -20.71 -9.94 4.92
C TRP A 103 -19.74 -9.70 3.75
N LEU A 104 -19.92 -10.41 2.62
CA LEU A 104 -19.13 -10.14 1.42
C LEU A 104 -19.35 -8.71 0.90
N ALA A 105 -20.59 -8.24 0.90
CA ALA A 105 -20.90 -6.88 0.46
C ALA A 105 -20.21 -5.83 1.35
N GLU A 106 -20.18 -6.05 2.66
CA GLU A 106 -19.44 -5.19 3.60
C GLU A 106 -17.93 -5.21 3.34
N LEU A 107 -17.33 -6.38 3.07
CA LEU A 107 -15.91 -6.50 2.74
C LEU A 107 -15.56 -5.79 1.43
N LEU A 108 -16.41 -5.92 0.41
CA LEU A 108 -16.22 -5.24 -0.88
C LEU A 108 -16.39 -3.71 -0.74
N GLN A 109 -17.29 -3.26 0.13
CA GLN A 109 -17.43 -1.84 0.44
C GLN A 109 -16.17 -1.32 1.15
N LEU A 110 -15.68 -2.04 2.16
CA LEU A 110 -14.44 -1.70 2.86
C LEU A 110 -13.24 -1.66 1.90
N GLU A 111 -13.15 -2.59 0.96
CA GLU A 111 -12.13 -2.57 -0.10
C GLU A 111 -12.22 -1.29 -0.94
N SER A 112 -13.43 -0.89 -1.33
CA SER A 112 -13.66 0.35 -2.08
C SER A 112 -13.23 1.58 -1.27
N ASP A 113 -13.66 1.66 -0.01
CA ASP A 113 -13.36 2.79 0.87
C ASP A 113 -11.86 2.88 1.16
N MET A 114 -11.19 1.74 1.40
CA MET A 114 -9.75 1.68 1.55
C MET A 114 -9.03 2.15 0.29
N ARG A 115 -9.47 1.72 -0.89
CA ARG A 115 -8.89 2.16 -2.15
C ARG A 115 -8.99 3.67 -2.30
N ASP A 116 -10.13 4.27 -1.97
CA ASP A 116 -10.34 5.71 -2.10
C ASP A 116 -9.54 6.51 -1.06
N VAL A 117 -9.53 6.07 0.20
CA VAL A 117 -8.80 6.75 1.29
C VAL A 117 -7.29 6.63 1.12
N PHE A 118 -6.81 5.42 0.79
CA PHE A 118 -5.38 5.15 0.70
C PHE A 118 -4.81 5.37 -0.70
N PHE A 119 -5.61 5.69 -1.72
CA PHE A 119 -5.09 5.96 -3.07
C PHE A 119 -3.97 6.98 -3.04
N ASP A 120 -4.25 8.14 -2.45
CA ASP A 120 -3.30 9.25 -2.42
C ASP A 120 -2.10 8.91 -1.52
N GLY A 121 -2.36 8.31 -0.35
CA GLY A 121 -1.30 7.89 0.58
C GLY A 121 -0.36 6.86 -0.04
N VAL A 122 -0.89 5.84 -0.72
CA VAL A 122 -0.11 4.79 -1.39
C VAL A 122 0.71 5.37 -2.53
N LEU A 123 0.16 6.30 -3.31
CA LEU A 123 0.91 6.96 -4.38
C LEU A 123 2.12 7.72 -3.81
N HIS A 124 1.91 8.51 -2.75
CA HIS A 124 2.98 9.24 -2.07
C HIS A 124 4.02 8.29 -1.46
N MET A 125 3.59 7.18 -0.86
CA MET A 125 4.50 6.18 -0.31
C MET A 125 5.30 5.48 -1.39
N LEU A 126 4.68 5.12 -2.52
CA LEU A 126 5.38 4.50 -3.63
C LEU A 126 6.39 5.47 -4.27
N LEU A 127 6.02 6.73 -4.43
CA LEU A 127 6.91 7.76 -4.93
C LEU A 127 8.10 7.94 -3.99
N GLY A 128 7.87 8.02 -2.68
CA GLY A 128 8.92 8.06 -1.66
C GLY A 128 9.81 6.83 -1.68
N ALA A 129 9.21 5.64 -1.77
CA ALA A 129 9.92 4.36 -1.85
C ALA A 129 10.74 4.21 -3.14
N LEU A 130 10.42 4.94 -4.21
CA LEU A 130 11.18 4.95 -5.45
C LEU A 130 12.27 6.04 -5.48
N LEU A 131 11.92 7.26 -5.10
CA LEU A 131 12.82 8.41 -5.17
C LEU A 131 13.93 8.36 -4.12
N VAL A 132 13.61 7.99 -2.87
CA VAL A 132 14.59 7.97 -1.78
C VAL A 132 15.74 7.00 -2.09
N PRO A 133 15.50 5.74 -2.50
CA PRO A 133 16.59 4.84 -2.88
C PRO A 133 17.35 5.34 -4.10
N LEU A 134 16.71 6.02 -5.06
CA LEU A 134 17.37 6.56 -6.26
C LEU A 134 18.34 7.68 -5.94
N ILE A 135 17.93 8.63 -5.10
CA ILE A 135 18.81 9.70 -4.59
C ILE A 135 19.95 9.10 -3.77
N ASN A 136 19.66 8.13 -2.89
CA ASN A 136 20.67 7.52 -2.04
C ASN A 136 21.64 6.61 -2.80
N THR A 137 21.20 6.00 -3.90
CA THR A 137 22.09 5.28 -4.82
C THR A 137 23.12 6.23 -5.42
N TYR A 138 22.69 7.41 -5.88
CA TYR A 138 23.59 8.42 -6.39
C TYR A 138 24.62 8.85 -5.33
N GLN A 139 24.18 9.10 -4.10
CA GLN A 139 25.08 9.42 -2.98
C GLN A 139 26.05 8.28 -2.65
N LEU A 140 25.63 7.02 -2.77
CA LEU A 140 26.50 5.87 -2.54
C LEU A 140 27.63 5.77 -3.58
N MET A 141 27.33 6.11 -4.83
CA MET A 141 28.25 6.03 -5.96
C MET A 141 29.23 7.20 -6.00
N PHE A 142 28.76 8.43 -5.76
CA PHE A 142 29.54 9.65 -5.96
C PHE A 142 29.84 10.42 -4.67
N GLY A 143 29.24 10.03 -3.55
CA GLY A 143 29.29 10.76 -2.28
C GLY A 143 29.83 9.94 -1.10
N PRO A 144 29.72 10.48 0.12
CA PRO A 144 30.16 9.79 1.34
C PRO A 144 29.25 8.59 1.62
N ARG A 145 29.87 7.41 1.72
CA ARG A 145 29.15 6.16 1.98
C ARG A 145 28.69 6.12 3.43
N THR A 146 27.38 6.31 3.64
CA THR A 146 26.77 6.16 4.97
C THR A 146 25.99 4.85 5.05
N MET A 147 25.92 4.26 6.25
CA MET A 147 25.08 3.09 6.53
C MET A 147 23.60 3.37 6.19
N PHE A 148 23.15 4.61 6.37
CA PHE A 148 21.80 5.05 6.03
C PHE A 148 21.51 4.89 4.53
N SER A 149 22.43 5.32 3.65
CA SER A 149 22.27 5.16 2.19
C SER A 149 22.10 3.69 1.80
N GLY A 150 22.87 2.79 2.42
CA GLY A 150 22.74 1.34 2.21
C GLY A 150 21.38 0.78 2.65
N LEU A 151 20.87 1.18 3.82
CA LEU A 151 19.57 0.71 4.32
C LEU A 151 18.40 1.11 3.40
N THR A 152 18.45 2.31 2.82
CA THR A 152 17.36 2.78 1.95
C THR A 152 17.21 1.98 0.66
N LEU A 153 18.26 1.30 0.18
CA LEU A 153 18.16 0.40 -0.98
C LEU A 153 17.18 -0.76 -0.73
N SER A 154 17.04 -1.19 0.53
CA SER A 154 16.11 -2.25 0.92
C SER A 154 14.65 -1.79 1.03
N THR A 155 14.40 -0.47 1.08
CA THR A 155 13.05 0.08 1.27
C THR A 155 12.12 -0.24 0.12
N LEU A 156 12.60 -0.21 -1.13
CA LEU A 156 11.76 -0.49 -2.30
C LEU A 156 11.29 -1.96 -2.33
N PRO A 157 12.17 -2.97 -2.24
CA PRO A 157 11.75 -4.37 -2.12
C PRO A 157 10.85 -4.61 -0.91
N LEU A 158 11.14 -3.96 0.24
CA LEU A 158 10.36 -4.12 1.46
C LEU A 158 8.93 -3.60 1.29
N VAL A 159 8.76 -2.34 0.87
CA VAL A 159 7.45 -1.69 0.75
C VAL A 159 6.67 -2.29 -0.41
N TYR A 160 7.25 -2.30 -1.61
CA TYR A 160 6.54 -2.79 -2.80
C TYR A 160 6.30 -4.30 -2.74
N GLY A 161 7.29 -5.06 -2.26
CA GLY A 161 7.21 -6.52 -2.15
C GLY A 161 6.19 -6.96 -1.11
N SER A 162 6.16 -6.36 0.08
CA SER A 162 5.15 -6.70 1.11
C SER A 162 3.73 -6.39 0.65
N MET A 163 3.49 -5.21 0.06
CA MET A 163 2.18 -4.83 -0.46
C MET A 163 1.73 -5.75 -1.59
N SER A 164 2.64 -6.14 -2.49
CA SER A 164 2.32 -7.04 -3.59
C SER A 164 2.10 -8.48 -3.15
N LEU A 165 2.79 -8.94 -2.11
CA LEU A 165 2.55 -10.26 -1.53
C LEU A 165 1.16 -10.34 -0.89
N LEU A 166 0.76 -9.31 -0.12
CA LEU A 166 -0.57 -9.26 0.48
C LEU A 166 -1.67 -9.05 -0.58
N GLY A 167 -1.43 -8.22 -1.60
CA GLY A 167 -2.34 -8.05 -2.72
C GLY A 167 -2.63 -9.37 -3.45
N ASP A 168 -1.60 -10.19 -3.66
CA ASP A 168 -1.73 -11.52 -4.25
C ASP A 168 -2.53 -12.47 -3.34
N ARG A 169 -2.25 -12.47 -2.03
CA ARG A 169 -3.00 -13.28 -1.03
C ARG A 169 -4.47 -12.88 -0.95
N LEU A 170 -4.79 -11.59 -1.05
CA LEU A 170 -6.17 -11.11 -1.12
C LEU A 170 -6.87 -11.61 -2.37
N SER A 171 -6.19 -11.60 -3.52
CA SER A 171 -6.73 -12.16 -4.77
C SER A 171 -7.05 -13.64 -4.59
N VAL A 172 -6.13 -14.40 -4.01
CA VAL A 172 -6.32 -15.82 -3.69
C VAL A 172 -7.49 -16.02 -2.72
N GLY A 173 -7.63 -15.19 -1.69
CA GLY A 173 -8.75 -15.23 -0.75
C GLY A 173 -10.11 -15.01 -1.43
N CYS A 174 -10.18 -14.07 -2.36
CA CYS A 174 -11.38 -13.82 -3.15
C CYS A 174 -11.73 -15.03 -4.04
N ASP A 175 -10.74 -15.64 -4.69
CA ASP A 175 -10.91 -16.86 -5.48
C ASP A 175 -11.35 -18.05 -4.63
N GLN A 176 -10.86 -18.16 -3.38
CA GLN A 176 -11.31 -19.19 -2.44
C GLN A 176 -12.79 -19.04 -2.06
N VAL A 177 -13.27 -17.80 -1.86
CA VAL A 177 -14.70 -17.54 -1.63
C VAL A 177 -15.52 -17.90 -2.87
N ARG A 178 -15.05 -17.52 -4.06
CA ARG A 178 -15.70 -17.90 -5.32
C ARG A 178 -15.77 -19.42 -5.49
N PHE A 179 -14.68 -20.13 -5.20
CA PHE A 179 -14.63 -21.59 -5.28
C PHE A 179 -15.54 -22.24 -4.23
N ALA A 180 -15.57 -21.71 -3.00
CA ALA A 180 -16.48 -22.17 -1.95
C ALA A 180 -17.96 -21.97 -2.32
N ALA A 181 -18.28 -20.87 -3.01
CA ALA A 181 -19.61 -20.64 -3.55
C ALA A 181 -19.95 -21.66 -4.64
N TYR A 182 -18.98 -21.99 -5.50
CA TYR A 182 -19.13 -22.98 -6.57
C TYR A 182 -19.26 -24.43 -6.06
N SER A 183 -18.63 -24.79 -4.95
CA SER A 183 -18.65 -26.15 -4.42
C SER A 183 -19.91 -26.50 -3.59
N GLY A 184 -20.97 -25.69 -3.65
CA GLY A 184 -22.22 -25.95 -2.93
C GLY A 184 -23.01 -27.15 -3.47
N PRO A 185 -23.91 -27.75 -2.68
CA PRO A 185 -24.79 -28.85 -3.11
C PRO A 185 -25.92 -28.35 -4.03
N TRP A 186 -25.57 -27.98 -5.27
CA TRP A 186 -26.49 -27.34 -6.22
C TRP A 186 -27.78 -28.12 -6.46
N ASP A 187 -27.75 -29.45 -6.46
CA ASP A 187 -28.91 -30.27 -6.77
C ASP A 187 -29.98 -30.21 -5.67
N GLU A 188 -29.56 -30.16 -4.41
CA GLU A 188 -30.42 -30.16 -3.22
C GLU A 188 -30.91 -28.76 -2.84
N GLU A 189 -30.21 -27.71 -3.28
CA GLU A 189 -30.50 -26.33 -2.90
C GLU A 189 -31.75 -25.76 -3.58
N ALA A 190 -32.54 -24.96 -2.84
CA ALA A 190 -33.65 -24.23 -3.41
C ALA A 190 -33.18 -23.16 -4.42
N PRO A 191 -33.96 -22.85 -5.48
CA PRO A 191 -33.61 -21.82 -6.47
C PRO A 191 -33.12 -20.47 -5.93
N PRO A 192 -33.69 -19.88 -4.85
CA PRO A 192 -33.17 -18.61 -4.31
C PRO A 192 -31.75 -18.73 -3.74
N VAL A 193 -31.37 -19.87 -3.15
CA VAL A 193 -30.02 -20.11 -2.62
C VAL A 193 -29.01 -20.15 -3.75
N ARG A 194 -29.34 -20.89 -4.82
CA ARG A 194 -28.49 -21.00 -6.02
C ARG A 194 -28.23 -19.62 -6.64
N ARG A 195 -29.27 -18.80 -6.79
CA ARG A 195 -29.13 -17.42 -7.31
C ARG A 195 -28.17 -16.58 -6.47
N LEU A 196 -28.27 -16.70 -5.15
CA LEU A 196 -27.44 -15.94 -4.23
C LEU A 196 -25.97 -16.41 -4.25
N ARG A 197 -25.71 -17.72 -4.36
CA ARG A 197 -24.35 -18.25 -4.60
C ARG A 197 -23.78 -17.74 -5.93
N ILE A 198 -24.57 -17.72 -6.99
CA ILE A 198 -24.14 -17.16 -8.30
C ILE A 198 -23.79 -15.67 -8.16
N GLN A 199 -24.58 -14.89 -7.42
CA GLN A 199 -24.25 -13.48 -7.15
C GLN A 199 -22.95 -13.32 -6.37
N ILE A 200 -22.69 -14.16 -5.36
CA ILE A 200 -21.41 -14.21 -4.64
C ILE A 200 -20.27 -14.51 -5.64
N MET A 201 -20.42 -15.55 -6.46
CA MET A 201 -19.40 -15.92 -7.46
C MET A 201 -19.10 -14.78 -8.44
N GLN A 202 -20.14 -14.08 -8.92
CA GLN A 202 -19.99 -12.95 -9.83
C GLN A 202 -19.32 -11.76 -9.14
N SER A 203 -19.64 -11.50 -7.88
CA SER A 203 -19.04 -10.41 -7.10
C SER A 203 -17.54 -10.64 -6.89
N CYS A 204 -17.16 -11.89 -6.59
CA CYS A 204 -15.76 -12.30 -6.46
C CYS A 204 -15.02 -12.46 -7.80
N SER A 205 -15.70 -12.40 -8.94
CA SER A 205 -15.06 -12.50 -10.26
C SER A 205 -14.38 -11.21 -10.72
N ARG A 206 -14.61 -10.09 -10.01
CA ARG A 206 -13.99 -8.79 -10.32
C ARG A 206 -12.48 -8.85 -10.06
N ARG A 207 -11.71 -8.20 -10.95
CA ARG A 207 -10.23 -8.20 -10.92
C ARG A 207 -9.68 -7.52 -9.66
N ALA A 208 -8.57 -8.10 -9.18
CA ALA A 208 -7.59 -7.59 -8.21
C ALA A 208 -8.18 -6.74 -7.05
N PRO A 209 -8.41 -7.34 -5.86
CA PRO A 209 -8.98 -6.64 -4.71
C PRO A 209 -8.11 -5.48 -4.20
N PHE A 210 -6.83 -5.43 -4.59
CA PHE A 210 -5.97 -4.30 -4.27
C PHE A 210 -5.27 -3.77 -5.53
N ALA A 211 -5.87 -2.73 -6.12
CA ALA A 211 -5.35 -2.04 -7.29
C ALA A 211 -5.37 -0.52 -7.08
N VAL A 212 -4.28 0.14 -7.46
CA VAL A 212 -4.17 1.59 -7.41
C VAL A 212 -4.41 2.14 -8.81
N ARG A 213 -5.30 3.14 -8.89
CA ARG A 213 -5.70 3.76 -10.15
C ARG A 213 -4.47 4.29 -10.90
N GLY A 214 -4.26 3.81 -12.13
CA GLY A 214 -3.11 4.20 -12.96
C GLY A 214 -1.81 3.43 -12.72
N LEU A 215 -1.65 2.74 -11.59
CA LEU A 215 -0.48 1.90 -11.29
C LEU A 215 -0.74 0.40 -11.47
N GLY A 216 -2.01 0.00 -11.57
CA GLY A 216 -2.42 -1.38 -11.76
C GLY A 216 -2.60 -2.14 -10.44
N GLY A 217 -2.69 -3.46 -10.55
CA GLY A 217 -2.83 -4.35 -9.39
C GLY A 217 -1.49 -4.64 -8.74
N PHE A 218 -1.45 -4.63 -7.40
CA PHE A 218 -0.28 -5.08 -6.65
C PHE A 218 -0.18 -6.60 -6.67
N THR A 219 0.42 -7.09 -7.74
CA THR A 219 0.63 -8.53 -7.97
C THR A 219 2.10 -8.87 -7.76
N ARG A 220 2.37 -10.13 -7.38
CA ARG A 220 3.74 -10.64 -7.27
C ARG A 220 4.52 -10.48 -8.58
N ALA A 221 3.87 -10.66 -9.72
CA ALA A 221 4.45 -10.44 -11.04
C ALA A 221 4.85 -8.96 -11.24
N GLY A 222 3.97 -8.02 -10.87
CA GLY A 222 4.27 -6.60 -10.88
C GLY A 222 5.47 -6.24 -10.01
N ALA A 223 5.54 -6.79 -8.78
CA ALA A 223 6.68 -6.57 -7.89
C ALA A 223 8.00 -7.07 -8.47
N TYR A 224 7.98 -8.28 -9.03
CA TYR A 224 9.18 -8.82 -9.66
C TYR A 224 9.67 -7.92 -10.80
N GLN A 225 8.76 -7.41 -11.64
CA GLN A 225 9.15 -6.50 -12.73
C GLN A 225 9.72 -5.18 -12.20
N VAL A 226 9.08 -4.55 -11.21
CA VAL A 226 9.57 -3.29 -10.62
C VAL A 226 10.95 -3.47 -9.99
N ILE A 227 11.14 -4.53 -9.21
CA ILE A 227 12.44 -4.84 -8.56
C ILE A 227 13.50 -5.17 -9.62
N LYS A 228 13.13 -5.91 -10.67
CA LYS A 228 14.03 -6.24 -11.78
C LYS A 228 14.49 -4.98 -12.52
N THR A 229 13.56 -4.09 -12.89
CA THR A 229 13.88 -2.81 -13.55
C THR A 229 14.75 -1.94 -12.65
N TRP A 230 14.46 -1.89 -11.35
CA TRP A 230 15.28 -1.20 -10.37
C TRP A 230 16.72 -1.74 -10.34
N TYR A 231 16.90 -3.07 -10.28
CA TYR A 231 18.23 -3.68 -10.28
C TYR A 231 18.98 -3.46 -11.60
N GLN A 232 18.28 -3.50 -12.75
CA GLN A 232 18.86 -3.16 -14.04
C GLN A 232 19.37 -1.72 -14.08
N TYR A 233 18.60 -0.77 -13.52
CA TYR A 233 19.03 0.63 -13.39
C TYR A 233 20.27 0.77 -12.52
N LEU A 234 20.33 0.07 -11.38
CA LEU A 234 21.52 0.05 -10.52
C LEU A 234 22.76 -0.46 -11.27
N ASN A 235 22.63 -1.54 -12.03
CA ASN A 235 23.74 -2.09 -12.82
C ASN A 235 24.22 -1.11 -13.90
N LEU A 236 23.31 -0.40 -14.56
CA LEU A 236 23.68 0.65 -15.52
C LEU A 236 24.48 1.76 -14.83
N LEU A 237 24.00 2.28 -13.69
CA LEU A 237 24.73 3.29 -12.93
C LEU A 237 26.12 2.80 -12.51
N ILE A 238 26.23 1.58 -12.00
CA ILE A 238 27.52 0.99 -11.61
C ILE A 238 28.47 0.92 -12.80
N SER A 239 27.99 0.44 -13.96
CA SER A 239 28.80 0.33 -15.18
C SER A 239 29.29 1.66 -15.74
N THR A 240 28.60 2.77 -15.44
CA THR A 240 29.05 4.11 -15.88
C THR A 240 30.13 4.72 -14.98
N VAL A 241 30.34 4.17 -13.78
CA VAL A 241 31.31 4.69 -12.80
C VAL A 241 32.62 3.89 -12.83
N THR A 242 32.57 2.63 -13.26
CA THR A 242 33.75 1.77 -13.48
C THR A 242 34.38 2.00 -14.84
#